data_AF-A0A4Q9R3E1-F1
#
_entry.id   AF-A0A4Q9R3E1-F1
#
_cell.length_a   1.000
_cell.length_b   1.000
_cell.length_c   1.000
_cell.angle_alpha   90.00
_cell.angle_beta   90.00
_cell.angle_gamma   90.00
#
_symmetry.space_group_name_H-M   'P 1'
#
loop_
_entity.id
_entity.type
_entity.pdbx_description
1 polymer ?
#
loop_
_entity_poly.entity_id
_entity_poly.type
_entity_poly.pdbx_seq_one_letter_code
_entity_poly.pdbx_strand_id
1 'polypeptide(L)'
;MTEVAIASDTSPQPPAVILQLLEKLGLSYQVRAEHPGLPAAQRVQTVLLDDAVGALLVLFPQSQLLDLNRLAELTGRKLTAVKPERLERMLGKHRLRVLPGLPALTSSPCLYDERLLDVPSLFIQSGEPGVLLELSVETFKSLLSKASAARFGEPLSKVRPNLNRPDDDRAEIDHAVQAFTARRIQQRLEETIEIPPLAETAQKIIKLRVDPNATVDDITGVVETDPALAAQVVSWAASPYYAAPGKIRSVEDAIVRVLGFDLVINLALGLALGKTLSLPKDQPQQSTPYWQQAIYTAAVIEGLTRAMPRAQRPESGLTYLAGLLHNFGNLVLAHVFPPHFSLICRHLEVNSHLSHSYIEQHLLGISREQIGSWLMRYWDMPEELAIALRFQHDPSYTGNHAAYPNLVYLAVGLLRNHGIGSGPQREIPQSLLDSLGISREKAEEALAKVLAAEVALRDLATQFGSPH
;
A
#
# COMPACT_ATOMS: atom_id res chain seq x y z
N MET A 1 -39.43 31.92 14.83
CA MET A 1 -39.79 30.73 14.02
C MET A 1 -38.50 30.25 13.40
N THR A 2 -37.83 29.34 14.08
CA THR A 2 -36.50 28.86 13.72
C THR A 2 -36.68 27.40 13.38
N GLU A 3 -36.67 27.08 12.09
CA GLU A 3 -36.65 25.69 11.60
C GLU A 3 -35.34 25.06 12.06
N VAL A 4 -35.42 24.28 13.13
CA VAL A 4 -34.41 23.30 13.49
C VAL A 4 -34.48 22.22 12.42
N ALA A 5 -33.50 22.21 11.53
CA ALA A 5 -33.28 21.09 10.61
C ALA A 5 -33.06 19.83 11.46
N ILE A 6 -34.08 18.98 11.50
CA ILE A 6 -34.01 17.63 12.03
C ILE A 6 -33.04 16.88 11.11
N ALA A 7 -31.79 16.73 11.56
CA ALA A 7 -30.88 15.77 10.95
C ALA A 7 -31.54 14.39 11.08
N SER A 8 -31.94 13.80 9.96
CA SER A 8 -32.51 12.47 9.90
C SER A 8 -31.46 11.45 10.35
N ASP A 9 -31.68 10.90 11.54
CA ASP A 9 -30.98 9.77 12.16
C ASP A 9 -31.22 8.49 11.33
N THR A 10 -30.65 8.44 10.13
CA THR A 10 -30.78 7.31 9.21
C THR A 10 -29.51 6.50 9.23
N SER A 11 -29.42 5.60 10.21
CA SER A 11 -28.45 4.49 10.16
C SER A 11 -28.51 3.84 8.77
N PRO A 12 -27.36 3.67 8.08
CA PRO A 12 -27.34 3.20 6.70
C PRO A 12 -28.06 1.85 6.59
N GLN A 13 -28.92 1.73 5.58
CA GLN A 13 -29.79 0.56 5.36
C GLN A 13 -29.33 -0.23 4.14
N PRO A 14 -29.62 -1.55 4.08
CA PRO A 14 -29.40 -2.32 2.86
C PRO A 14 -30.15 -1.71 1.66
N PRO A 15 -29.55 -1.67 0.46
CA PRO A 15 -30.22 -1.20 -0.74
C PRO A 15 -31.53 -1.95 -1.04
N ALA A 16 -32.56 -1.26 -1.53
CA ALA A 16 -33.89 -1.83 -1.75
C ALA A 16 -33.89 -3.10 -2.65
N VAL A 17 -33.01 -3.15 -3.65
CA VAL A 17 -32.87 -4.32 -4.54
C VAL A 17 -32.42 -5.57 -3.78
N ILE A 18 -31.63 -5.39 -2.71
CA ILE A 18 -31.12 -6.48 -1.87
C ILE A 18 -32.23 -6.95 -0.95
N LEU A 19 -32.99 -6.04 -0.34
CA LEU A 19 -34.17 -6.37 0.46
C LEU A 19 -35.18 -7.18 -0.36
N GLN A 20 -35.50 -6.74 -1.58
CA GLN A 20 -36.40 -7.45 -2.50
C GLN A 20 -35.87 -8.83 -2.89
N LEU A 21 -34.55 -8.96 -3.11
CA LEU A 21 -33.93 -10.24 -3.42
C LEU A 21 -34.01 -11.21 -2.24
N LEU A 22 -33.72 -10.74 -1.02
CA LEU A 22 -33.79 -11.55 0.20
C LEU A 22 -35.23 -12.02 0.48
N GLU A 23 -36.22 -11.14 0.30
CA GLU A 23 -37.64 -11.47 0.44
C GLU A 23 -38.06 -12.53 -0.59
N LYS A 24 -37.70 -12.35 -1.86
CA LYS A 24 -37.98 -13.32 -2.93
C LYS A 24 -37.36 -14.69 -2.66
N LEU A 25 -36.21 -14.74 -2.00
CA LEU A 25 -35.52 -15.97 -1.62
C LEU A 25 -36.02 -16.55 -0.29
N GLY A 26 -36.90 -15.84 0.44
CA GLY A 26 -37.43 -16.28 1.73
C GLY A 26 -36.37 -16.36 2.83
N LEU A 27 -35.36 -15.49 2.80
CA LEU A 27 -34.20 -15.57 3.71
C LEU A 27 -34.39 -14.70 4.94
N SER A 28 -34.20 -15.30 6.12
CA SER A 28 -34.15 -14.58 7.40
C SER A 28 -32.76 -13.98 7.62
N TYR A 29 -32.70 -12.69 7.94
CA TYR A 29 -31.45 -11.97 8.20
C TYR A 29 -31.61 -10.92 9.30
N GLN A 30 -30.49 -10.43 9.83
CA GLN A 30 -30.46 -9.24 10.68
C GLN A 30 -29.47 -8.23 10.12
N VAL A 31 -29.84 -6.95 10.14
CA VAL A 31 -28.95 -5.87 9.69
C VAL A 31 -28.00 -5.51 10.83
N ARG A 32 -26.71 -5.40 10.51
CA ARG A 32 -25.64 -5.04 11.45
C ARG A 32 -24.75 -3.96 10.86
N ALA A 33 -24.29 -3.04 11.69
CA ALA A 33 -23.21 -2.13 11.33
C ALA A 33 -21.88 -2.92 11.33
N GLU A 34 -21.02 -2.63 10.36
CA GLU A 34 -19.66 -3.14 10.35
C GLU A 34 -18.85 -2.49 11.49
N HIS A 35 -18.14 -3.31 12.26
CA HIS A 35 -17.19 -2.83 13.26
C HIS A 35 -16.00 -3.79 13.41
N PRO A 36 -14.83 -3.31 13.90
CA PRO A 36 -13.62 -4.12 13.98
C PRO A 36 -13.72 -5.39 14.85
N GLY A 37 -14.58 -5.37 15.87
CA GLY A 37 -14.76 -6.50 16.80
C GLY A 37 -15.47 -7.74 16.22
N LEU A 38 -15.95 -7.71 14.97
CA LEU A 38 -16.60 -8.87 14.36
C LEU A 38 -15.58 -9.99 14.06
N PRO A 39 -15.89 -11.26 14.39
CA PRO A 39 -14.96 -12.37 14.14
C PRO A 39 -14.65 -12.53 12.64
N ALA A 40 -13.37 -12.45 12.26
CA ALA A 40 -12.95 -12.56 10.85
C ALA A 40 -13.38 -13.89 10.18
N ALA A 41 -13.48 -14.98 10.93
CA ALA A 41 -13.95 -16.27 10.43
C ALA A 41 -15.45 -16.27 10.06
N GLN A 42 -16.25 -15.37 10.66
CA GLN A 42 -17.68 -15.21 10.36
C GLN A 42 -17.93 -14.22 9.22
N ARG A 43 -16.92 -13.42 8.83
CA ARG A 43 -17.06 -12.42 7.78
C ARG A 43 -16.76 -13.03 6.42
N VAL A 44 -17.72 -12.94 5.50
CA VAL A 44 -17.59 -13.49 4.15
C VAL A 44 -16.94 -12.44 3.24
N GLN A 45 -15.79 -12.78 2.68
CA GLN A 45 -15.21 -12.09 1.53
C GLN A 45 -15.86 -12.59 0.25
N THR A 46 -16.12 -11.65 -0.65
CA THR A 46 -16.77 -11.92 -1.93
C THR A 46 -15.93 -11.32 -3.04
N VAL A 47 -15.46 -12.15 -3.96
CA VAL A 47 -14.63 -11.73 -5.09
C VAL A 47 -15.22 -12.28 -6.37
N LEU A 48 -15.34 -11.44 -7.39
CA LEU A 48 -15.71 -11.85 -8.73
C LEU A 48 -14.45 -11.99 -9.57
N LEU A 49 -14.20 -13.21 -10.05
CA LEU A 49 -13.07 -13.53 -10.91
C LEU A 49 -13.55 -13.79 -12.34
N ASP A 50 -12.69 -13.60 -13.33
CA ASP A 50 -12.95 -14.00 -14.71
C ASP A 50 -11.70 -14.52 -15.44
N ASP A 51 -11.97 -15.18 -16.56
CA ASP A 51 -11.02 -15.58 -17.59
C ASP A 51 -11.76 -15.66 -18.94
N ALA A 52 -11.18 -16.32 -19.95
CA ALA A 52 -11.81 -16.52 -21.25
C ALA A 52 -13.04 -17.46 -21.24
N VAL A 53 -13.19 -18.31 -20.21
CA VAL A 53 -14.32 -19.24 -20.06
C VAL A 53 -15.54 -18.53 -19.48
N GLY A 54 -15.34 -17.59 -18.55
CA GLY A 54 -16.43 -16.80 -17.97
C GLY A 54 -16.13 -16.29 -16.56
N ALA A 55 -17.15 -15.73 -15.89
CA ALA A 55 -17.00 -15.27 -14.52
C ALA A 55 -17.17 -16.41 -13.50
N LEU A 56 -16.54 -16.28 -12.34
CA LEU A 56 -16.70 -17.15 -11.17
C LEU A 56 -16.82 -16.27 -9.92
N LEU A 57 -17.92 -16.42 -9.19
CA LEU A 57 -18.06 -15.79 -7.87
C LEU A 57 -17.36 -16.68 -6.84
N VAL A 58 -16.47 -16.09 -6.04
CA VAL A 58 -15.72 -16.79 -5.00
C VAL A 58 -16.08 -16.21 -3.63
N LEU A 59 -16.48 -17.09 -2.71
CA LEU A 59 -16.83 -16.75 -1.32
C LEU A 59 -15.88 -17.44 -0.34
N PHE A 60 -15.27 -16.70 0.58
CA PHE A 60 -14.35 -17.28 1.57
C PHE A 60 -14.33 -16.48 2.88
N PRO A 61 -13.88 -17.05 4.01
CA PRO A 61 -13.79 -16.32 5.27
C PRO A 61 -12.70 -15.23 5.22
N GLN A 62 -12.94 -14.09 5.85
CA GLN A 62 -11.95 -13.00 5.98
C GLN A 62 -10.71 -13.42 6.78
N SER A 63 -10.80 -14.48 7.59
CA SER A 63 -9.66 -15.11 8.28
C SER A 63 -8.71 -15.88 7.35
N GLN A 64 -8.90 -15.79 6.03
CA GLN A 64 -8.10 -16.49 5.02
C GLN A 64 -7.61 -15.55 3.92
N LEU A 65 -6.54 -15.97 3.26
CA LEU A 65 -6.02 -15.46 2.02
C LEU A 65 -6.57 -16.32 0.87
N LEU A 66 -7.15 -15.71 -0.16
CA LEU A 66 -7.54 -16.38 -1.40
C LEU A 66 -6.29 -16.66 -2.25
N ASP A 67 -5.92 -17.93 -2.35
CA ASP A 67 -4.78 -18.41 -3.15
C ASP A 67 -5.23 -18.73 -4.58
N LEU A 68 -4.78 -17.92 -5.54
CA LEU A 68 -5.13 -18.08 -6.95
C LEU A 68 -4.45 -19.28 -7.60
N ASN A 69 -3.27 -19.71 -7.11
CA ASN A 69 -2.60 -20.90 -7.62
C ASN A 69 -3.40 -22.16 -7.25
N ARG A 70 -3.82 -22.25 -5.98
CA ARG A 70 -4.66 -23.36 -5.52
C ARG A 70 -6.04 -23.36 -6.20
N LEU A 71 -6.61 -22.19 -6.43
CA LEU A 71 -7.85 -22.07 -7.19
C LEU A 71 -7.67 -22.57 -8.64
N ALA A 72 -6.54 -22.26 -9.28
CA ALA A 72 -6.22 -22.73 -10.62
C ALA A 72 -6.04 -24.25 -10.68
N GLU A 73 -5.40 -24.86 -9.68
CA GLU A 73 -5.27 -26.31 -9.56
C GLU A 73 -6.64 -27.01 -9.43
N LEU A 74 -7.53 -26.46 -8.61
CA LEU A 74 -8.86 -27.02 -8.36
C LEU A 74 -9.82 -26.87 -9.54
N THR A 75 -9.74 -25.75 -10.25
CA THR A 75 -10.70 -25.40 -11.31
C THR A 75 -10.16 -25.68 -12.71
N GLY A 76 -8.85 -25.86 -12.88
CA GLY A 76 -8.18 -25.88 -14.17
C GLY A 76 -8.19 -24.53 -14.90
N ARG A 77 -8.55 -23.45 -14.20
CA ARG A 77 -8.78 -22.11 -14.78
C ARG A 77 -7.82 -21.09 -14.21
N LYS A 78 -7.27 -20.24 -15.07
CA LYS A 78 -6.34 -19.18 -14.66
C LYS A 78 -7.10 -17.87 -14.45
N LEU A 79 -7.80 -17.81 -13.33
CA LEU A 79 -8.73 -16.75 -12.97
C LEU A 79 -8.00 -15.49 -12.46
N THR A 80 -8.50 -14.32 -12.84
CA THR A 80 -8.03 -13.02 -12.34
C THR A 80 -9.19 -12.18 -11.82
N ALA A 81 -8.91 -11.17 -11.01
CA ALA A 81 -9.95 -10.23 -10.57
C ALA A 81 -10.62 -9.57 -11.77
N VAL A 82 -11.95 -9.51 -11.77
CA VAL A 82 -12.70 -8.72 -12.74
C VAL A 82 -12.27 -7.26 -12.67
N LYS A 83 -12.02 -6.67 -13.84
CA LYS A 83 -11.65 -5.25 -13.96
C LYS A 83 -12.61 -4.33 -13.20
N PRO A 84 -12.13 -3.28 -12.50
CA PRO A 84 -12.97 -2.46 -11.65
C PRO A 84 -14.11 -1.79 -12.44
N GLU A 85 -13.86 -1.34 -13.66
CA GLU A 85 -14.87 -0.67 -14.50
C GLU A 85 -16.00 -1.63 -14.90
N ARG A 86 -15.70 -2.93 -15.04
CA ARG A 86 -16.70 -3.97 -15.30
C ARG A 86 -17.50 -4.25 -14.04
N LEU A 87 -16.85 -4.33 -12.87
CA LEU A 87 -17.50 -4.55 -11.59
C LEU A 87 -18.40 -3.37 -11.22
N GLU A 88 -17.92 -2.14 -11.31
CA GLU A 88 -18.68 -0.90 -11.07
C GLU A 88 -19.90 -0.79 -11.98
N ARG A 89 -19.76 -1.13 -13.26
CA ARG A 89 -20.89 -1.15 -14.20
C ARG A 89 -21.94 -2.20 -13.82
N MET A 90 -21.51 -3.36 -13.32
CA MET A 90 -22.42 -4.41 -12.84
C MET A 90 -23.16 -3.95 -11.58
N LEU A 91 -22.44 -3.41 -10.60
CA LEU A 91 -23.00 -2.94 -9.33
C LEU A 91 -23.91 -1.71 -9.53
N GLY A 92 -23.51 -0.78 -10.40
CA GLY A 92 -24.24 0.45 -10.72
C GLY A 92 -25.63 0.20 -11.31
N LYS A 93 -25.83 -0.88 -12.09
CA LYS A 93 -27.16 -1.30 -12.57
C LYS A 93 -28.15 -1.56 -11.44
N HIS A 94 -27.64 -1.95 -10.28
CA HIS A 94 -28.41 -2.27 -9.09
C HIS A 94 -28.24 -1.22 -7.98
N ARG A 95 -27.56 -0.09 -8.27
CA ARG A 95 -27.21 0.96 -7.29
C ARG A 95 -26.47 0.41 -6.06
N LEU A 96 -25.64 -0.61 -6.26
CA LEU A 96 -24.77 -1.16 -5.23
C LEU A 96 -23.40 -0.49 -5.30
N ARG A 97 -22.73 -0.39 -4.16
CA ARG A 97 -21.36 0.17 -4.06
C ARG A 97 -20.32 -0.90 -3.72
N VAL A 98 -20.73 -1.99 -3.09
CA VAL A 98 -19.89 -3.16 -2.82
C VAL A 98 -20.58 -4.42 -3.33
N LEU A 99 -19.80 -5.44 -3.69
CA LEU A 99 -20.32 -6.73 -4.13
C LEU A 99 -20.83 -7.54 -2.92
N PRO A 100 -22.15 -7.82 -2.81
CA PRO A 100 -22.68 -8.64 -1.73
C PRO A 100 -22.36 -10.12 -1.95
N GLY A 101 -22.27 -10.86 -0.84
CA GLY A 101 -22.08 -12.33 -0.83
C GLY A 101 -23.33 -13.11 -1.21
N LEU A 102 -24.04 -12.68 -2.26
CA LEU A 102 -25.32 -13.25 -2.72
C LEU A 102 -25.16 -13.83 -4.13
N PRO A 103 -24.97 -15.15 -4.29
CA PRO A 103 -24.77 -15.79 -5.59
C PRO A 103 -25.86 -15.49 -6.63
N ALA A 104 -27.11 -15.35 -6.18
CA ALA A 104 -28.26 -15.04 -7.03
C ALA A 104 -28.14 -13.70 -7.78
N LEU A 105 -27.26 -12.79 -7.34
CA LEU A 105 -27.08 -11.48 -7.97
C LEU A 105 -26.27 -11.53 -9.27
N THR A 106 -25.22 -12.36 -9.33
CA THR A 106 -24.22 -12.29 -10.41
C THR A 106 -24.49 -13.22 -11.59
N SER A 107 -25.48 -14.12 -11.46
CA SER A 107 -25.77 -15.21 -12.42
C SER A 107 -24.56 -16.08 -12.77
N SER A 108 -23.43 -15.92 -12.06
CA SER A 108 -22.18 -16.62 -12.30
C SER A 108 -22.14 -17.89 -11.46
N PRO A 109 -21.45 -18.95 -11.90
CA PRO A 109 -21.13 -20.08 -11.03
C PRO A 109 -20.47 -19.56 -9.75
N CYS A 110 -20.81 -20.16 -8.62
CA CYS A 110 -20.30 -19.79 -7.32
C CYS A 110 -19.44 -20.92 -6.76
N LEU A 111 -18.23 -20.60 -6.35
CA LEU A 111 -17.36 -21.47 -5.57
C LEU A 111 -17.23 -20.87 -4.17
N TYR A 112 -17.42 -21.68 -3.13
CA TYR A 112 -17.26 -21.22 -1.76
C TYR A 112 -16.28 -22.10 -0.97
N ASP A 113 -15.58 -21.48 -0.02
CA ASP A 113 -14.71 -22.22 0.89
C ASP A 113 -15.55 -22.91 1.98
N GLU A 114 -15.38 -24.22 2.12
CA GLU A 114 -16.16 -25.06 3.06
C GLU A 114 -16.15 -24.54 4.49
N ARG A 115 -15.06 -23.88 4.91
CA ARG A 115 -14.90 -23.37 6.28
C ARG A 115 -15.89 -22.26 6.65
N LEU A 116 -16.59 -21.67 5.68
CA LEU A 116 -17.72 -20.78 5.96
C LEU A 116 -18.85 -21.49 6.71
N LEU A 117 -18.95 -22.83 6.58
CA LEU A 117 -20.01 -23.60 7.23
C LEU A 117 -19.64 -24.09 8.64
N ASP A 118 -18.41 -23.81 9.10
CA ASP A 118 -17.90 -24.24 10.41
C ASP A 118 -18.27 -23.26 11.55
N VAL A 119 -19.00 -22.19 11.24
CA VAL A 119 -19.41 -21.14 12.19
C VAL A 119 -20.95 -21.06 12.30
N PRO A 120 -21.50 -20.60 13.44
CA PRO A 120 -22.96 -20.60 13.66
C PRO A 120 -23.71 -19.54 12.84
N SER A 121 -23.07 -18.41 12.57
CA SER A 121 -23.61 -17.31 11.76
C SER A 121 -22.51 -16.66 10.93
N LEU A 122 -22.94 -15.98 9.86
CA LEU A 122 -22.07 -15.33 8.89
C LEU A 122 -22.55 -13.91 8.61
N PHE A 123 -21.59 -13.02 8.35
CA PHE A 123 -21.83 -11.65 7.92
C PHE A 123 -21.44 -11.49 6.45
N ILE A 124 -22.41 -11.15 5.61
CA ILE A 124 -22.18 -10.81 4.20
C ILE A 124 -22.38 -9.31 3.99
N GLN A 125 -21.68 -8.75 3.00
CA GLN A 125 -21.89 -7.37 2.57
C GLN A 125 -23.33 -7.18 2.07
N SER A 126 -23.98 -6.07 2.46
CA SER A 126 -25.34 -5.76 2.01
C SER A 126 -25.39 -5.10 0.64
N GLY A 127 -24.26 -4.61 0.12
CA GLY A 127 -24.20 -3.78 -1.08
C GLY A 127 -24.01 -2.29 -0.78
N GLU A 128 -24.19 -1.87 0.47
CA GLU A 128 -23.77 -0.58 1.01
C GLU A 128 -22.57 -0.78 1.98
N PRO A 129 -21.46 -0.03 1.83
CA PRO A 129 -20.30 -0.13 2.72
C PRO A 129 -20.70 0.15 4.18
N GLY A 130 -20.14 -0.63 5.10
CA GLY A 130 -20.42 -0.48 6.52
C GLY A 130 -21.73 -1.11 6.99
N VAL A 131 -22.54 -1.69 6.08
CA VAL A 131 -23.80 -2.37 6.41
C VAL A 131 -23.71 -3.84 6.02
N LEU A 132 -23.84 -4.71 7.01
CA LEU A 132 -23.74 -6.15 6.88
C LEU A 132 -25.09 -6.83 7.11
N LEU A 133 -25.26 -8.00 6.52
CA LEU A 133 -26.37 -8.90 6.76
C LEU A 133 -25.85 -10.11 7.54
N GLU A 134 -26.34 -10.28 8.77
CA GLU A 134 -26.11 -11.45 9.59
C GLU A 134 -27.12 -12.55 9.20
N LEU A 135 -26.60 -13.72 8.84
CA LEU A 135 -27.35 -14.90 8.45
C LEU A 135 -26.96 -16.07 9.36
N SER A 136 -27.91 -16.92 9.72
CA SER A 136 -27.56 -18.24 10.28
C SER A 136 -26.87 -19.08 9.22
N VAL A 137 -26.04 -20.04 9.66
CA VAL A 137 -25.37 -20.96 8.72
C VAL A 137 -26.37 -21.76 7.88
N GLU A 138 -27.54 -22.12 8.43
CA GLU A 138 -28.59 -22.84 7.68
C GLU A 138 -29.21 -21.96 6.59
N THR A 139 -29.49 -20.68 6.88
CA THR A 139 -29.92 -19.72 5.87
C THR A 139 -28.83 -19.54 4.81
N PHE A 140 -27.57 -19.42 5.20
CA PHE A 140 -26.47 -19.29 4.23
C PHE A 140 -26.30 -20.54 3.35
N LYS A 141 -26.44 -21.76 3.89
CA LYS A 141 -26.42 -23.00 3.09
C LYS A 141 -27.49 -23.01 2.00
N SER A 142 -28.69 -22.49 2.28
CA SER A 142 -29.76 -22.40 1.28
C SER A 142 -29.38 -21.52 0.07
N LEU A 143 -28.56 -20.48 0.28
CA LEU A 143 -28.03 -19.62 -0.78
C LEU A 143 -27.04 -20.35 -1.70
N LEU A 144 -26.41 -21.42 -1.20
CA LEU A 144 -25.34 -22.17 -1.86
C LEU A 144 -25.86 -23.40 -2.64
N SER A 145 -27.17 -23.57 -2.80
CA SER A 145 -27.77 -24.76 -3.44
C SER A 145 -27.25 -25.10 -4.84
N LYS A 146 -26.74 -24.10 -5.59
CA LYS A 146 -26.12 -24.26 -6.92
C LYS A 146 -24.61 -23.97 -6.92
N ALA A 147 -24.03 -23.72 -5.75
CA ALA A 147 -22.61 -23.42 -5.58
C ALA A 147 -21.81 -24.71 -5.38
N SER A 148 -20.55 -24.68 -5.78
CA SER A 148 -19.59 -25.76 -5.51
C SER A 148 -18.78 -25.43 -4.26
N ALA A 149 -18.48 -26.45 -3.47
CA ALA A 149 -17.64 -26.34 -2.29
C ALA A 149 -16.20 -26.74 -2.62
N ALA A 150 -15.21 -26.06 -2.03
CA ALA A 150 -13.81 -26.47 -2.08
C ALA A 150 -13.02 -25.87 -0.91
N ARG A 151 -11.72 -26.21 -0.81
CA ARG A 151 -10.78 -25.58 0.13
C ARG A 151 -9.63 -24.96 -0.64
N PHE A 152 -9.70 -23.65 -0.83
CA PHE A 152 -8.73 -22.88 -1.62
C PHE A 152 -8.10 -21.73 -0.84
N GLY A 153 -8.70 -21.27 0.27
CA GLY A 153 -8.10 -20.21 1.07
C GLY A 153 -6.99 -20.71 2.02
N GLU A 154 -5.92 -19.95 2.17
CA GLU A 154 -4.88 -20.23 3.17
C GLU A 154 -5.24 -19.52 4.49
N PRO A 155 -5.34 -20.23 5.63
CA PRO A 155 -5.56 -19.59 6.92
C PRO A 155 -4.48 -18.55 7.24
N LEU A 156 -4.88 -17.33 7.60
CA LEU A 156 -3.93 -16.26 7.93
C LEU A 156 -3.05 -16.61 9.14
N SER A 157 -3.50 -17.50 10.04
CA SER A 157 -2.71 -17.98 11.17
C SER A 157 -1.45 -18.75 10.76
N LYS A 158 -1.39 -19.24 9.51
CA LYS A 158 -0.21 -19.93 8.95
C LYS A 158 0.74 -18.99 8.23
N VAL A 159 0.26 -17.82 7.79
CA VAL A 159 1.08 -16.80 7.16
C VAL A 159 1.62 -15.90 8.26
N ARG A 160 2.94 -15.86 8.46
CA ARG A 160 3.59 -15.07 9.51
C ARG A 160 4.54 -14.05 8.88
N PRO A 161 4.05 -12.86 8.50
CA PRO A 161 4.91 -11.79 8.00
C PRO A 161 6.01 -11.47 9.02
N ASN A 162 7.25 -11.35 8.55
CA ASN A 162 8.37 -11.00 9.41
C ASN A 162 8.41 -9.48 9.69
N LEU A 163 7.62 -9.01 10.66
CA LEU A 163 7.56 -7.59 11.02
C LEU A 163 8.58 -7.18 12.07
N ASN A 164 9.00 -8.10 12.95
CA ASN A 164 9.78 -7.78 14.14
C ASN A 164 10.97 -8.74 14.40
N ARG A 165 11.38 -9.55 13.41
CA ARG A 165 12.51 -10.48 13.52
C ARG A 165 13.58 -10.14 12.46
N PRO A 166 14.27 -9.00 12.59
CA PRO A 166 15.26 -8.56 11.60
C PRO A 166 16.44 -9.54 11.45
N ASP A 167 16.76 -10.32 12.48
CA ASP A 167 17.86 -11.30 12.46
C ASP A 167 17.59 -12.47 11.50
N ASP A 168 16.32 -12.75 11.20
CA ASP A 168 15.91 -13.79 10.25
C ASP A 168 16.01 -13.31 8.78
N ASP A 169 16.09 -11.99 8.54
CA ASP A 169 15.94 -11.39 7.22
C ASP A 169 16.92 -11.98 6.20
N ARG A 170 18.19 -12.12 6.56
CA ARG A 170 19.20 -12.63 5.63
C ARG A 170 18.88 -14.05 5.20
N ALA A 171 18.53 -14.92 6.16
CA ALA A 171 18.23 -16.31 5.87
C ALA A 171 16.95 -16.46 5.05
N GLU A 172 15.91 -15.68 5.35
CA GLU A 172 14.65 -15.68 4.60
C GLU A 172 14.84 -15.15 3.16
N ILE A 173 15.60 -14.06 2.98
CA ILE A 173 15.91 -13.54 1.63
C ILE A 173 16.76 -14.52 0.83
N ASP A 174 17.80 -15.11 1.42
CA ASP A 174 18.62 -16.15 0.77
C ASP A 174 17.73 -17.32 0.30
N HIS A 175 16.83 -17.78 1.16
CA HIS A 175 15.89 -18.86 0.83
C HIS A 175 14.94 -18.49 -0.31
N ALA A 176 14.37 -17.28 -0.29
CA ALA A 176 13.47 -16.81 -1.34
C ALA A 176 14.18 -16.72 -2.70
N VAL A 177 15.40 -16.18 -2.73
CA VAL A 177 16.21 -16.09 -3.96
C VAL A 177 16.53 -17.48 -4.50
N GLN A 178 16.87 -18.42 -3.62
CA GLN A 178 17.13 -19.82 -3.98
C GLN A 178 15.92 -20.55 -4.56
N ALA A 179 14.76 -20.36 -3.94
CA ALA A 179 13.54 -21.07 -4.30
C ALA A 179 12.94 -20.54 -5.61
N PHE A 180 13.04 -19.23 -5.86
CA PHE A 180 12.23 -18.55 -6.87
C PHE A 180 13.03 -17.91 -8.01
N THR A 181 14.36 -18.03 -8.01
CA THR A 181 15.22 -17.57 -9.10
C THR A 181 16.09 -18.71 -9.62
N ALA A 182 16.40 -18.71 -10.91
CA ALA A 182 17.36 -19.66 -11.50
C ALA A 182 18.82 -19.29 -11.19
N ARG A 183 19.04 -18.40 -10.22
CA ARG A 183 20.36 -17.80 -9.96
C ARG A 183 21.17 -18.71 -9.08
N ARG A 184 22.46 -18.84 -9.41
CA ARG A 184 23.39 -19.62 -8.60
C ARG A 184 23.65 -18.85 -7.32
N ILE A 185 23.41 -19.47 -6.17
CA ILE A 185 23.81 -18.93 -4.87
C ILE A 185 25.30 -18.64 -4.91
N GLN A 186 25.66 -17.37 -4.76
CA GLN A 186 27.04 -16.94 -4.60
C GLN A 186 27.35 -16.77 -3.11
N GLN A 187 28.62 -16.50 -2.77
CA GLN A 187 28.99 -16.30 -1.36
C GLN A 187 28.32 -15.06 -0.75
N ARG A 188 27.99 -14.08 -1.60
CA ARG A 188 27.34 -12.82 -1.22
C ARG A 188 25.95 -12.72 -1.83
N LEU A 189 25.01 -12.15 -1.08
CA LEU A 189 23.60 -12.07 -1.48
C LEU A 189 23.42 -11.13 -2.68
N GLU A 190 24.15 -10.02 -2.68
CA GLU A 190 24.21 -9.04 -3.75
C GLU A 190 24.65 -9.61 -5.11
N GLU A 191 25.62 -10.53 -5.10
CA GLU A 191 26.08 -11.23 -6.30
C GLU A 191 25.04 -12.23 -6.80
N THR A 192 24.19 -12.73 -5.90
CA THR A 192 23.07 -13.62 -6.21
C THR A 192 21.84 -12.84 -6.69
N ILE A 193 21.63 -11.62 -6.19
CA ILE A 193 20.47 -10.78 -6.56
C ILE A 193 20.74 -9.94 -7.81
N GLU A 194 21.98 -9.89 -8.32
CA GLU A 194 22.37 -9.11 -9.52
C GLU A 194 21.80 -7.68 -9.48
N ILE A 195 21.85 -7.04 -8.31
CA ILE A 195 21.38 -5.67 -8.15
C ILE A 195 22.22 -4.76 -9.04
N PRO A 196 21.61 -3.90 -9.86
CA PRO A 196 22.38 -2.96 -10.67
C PRO A 196 23.26 -2.09 -9.78
N PRO A 197 24.53 -1.86 -10.16
CA PRO A 197 25.41 -1.02 -9.36
C PRO A 197 24.82 0.37 -9.23
N LEU A 198 25.00 0.96 -8.05
CA LEU A 198 24.50 2.29 -7.77
C LEU A 198 25.18 3.32 -8.70
N ALA A 199 24.39 4.14 -9.39
CA ALA A 199 24.91 5.17 -10.29
C ALA A 199 25.88 6.12 -9.55
N GLU A 200 26.93 6.58 -10.24
CA GLU A 200 27.95 7.46 -9.64
C GLU A 200 27.34 8.74 -9.05
N THR A 201 26.32 9.30 -9.72
CA THR A 201 25.56 10.44 -9.22
C THR A 201 24.87 10.14 -7.88
N ALA A 202 24.24 8.98 -7.73
CA ALA A 202 23.65 8.58 -6.44
C ALA A 202 24.72 8.41 -5.36
N GLN A 203 25.86 7.78 -5.66
CA GLN A 203 26.96 7.64 -4.70
C GLN A 203 27.49 9.00 -4.22
N LYS A 204 27.63 9.98 -5.12
CA LYS A 204 28.03 11.36 -4.77
C LYS A 204 26.99 12.02 -3.86
N ILE A 205 25.70 11.91 -4.19
CA ILE A 205 24.62 12.50 -3.39
C ILE A 205 24.57 11.86 -1.99
N ILE A 206 24.74 10.53 -1.88
CA ILE A 206 24.79 9.85 -0.57
C ILE A 206 25.96 10.36 0.26
N LYS A 207 27.15 10.52 -0.34
CA LYS A 207 28.32 11.08 0.35
C LYS A 207 28.06 12.49 0.86
N LEU A 208 27.48 13.35 0.04
CA LEU A 208 27.08 14.70 0.45
C LEU A 208 26.05 14.67 1.58
N ARG A 209 25.15 13.67 1.56
CA ARG A 209 24.10 13.55 2.57
C ARG A 209 24.63 13.22 3.96
N VAL A 210 25.68 12.40 4.04
CA VAL A 210 26.29 11.99 5.31
C VAL A 210 27.41 12.93 5.77
N ASP A 211 27.81 13.90 4.94
CA ASP A 211 28.84 14.88 5.26
C ASP A 211 28.23 16.10 5.97
N PRO A 212 28.52 16.33 7.26
CA PRO A 212 28.00 17.48 8.00
C PRO A 212 28.55 18.83 7.50
N ASN A 213 29.58 18.82 6.65
CA ASN A 213 30.19 20.02 6.09
C ASN A 213 29.78 20.28 4.62
N ALA A 214 28.89 19.47 4.06
CA ALA A 214 28.44 19.65 2.68
C ALA A 214 27.75 21.01 2.50
N THR A 215 28.09 21.69 1.42
CA THR A 215 27.60 23.04 1.08
C THR A 215 26.64 23.01 -0.10
N VAL A 216 25.90 24.11 -0.28
CA VAL A 216 25.02 24.27 -1.45
C VAL A 216 25.79 24.18 -2.77
N ASP A 217 27.03 24.64 -2.80
CA ASP A 217 27.89 24.59 -3.98
C ASP A 217 28.21 23.13 -4.35
N ASP A 218 28.41 22.25 -3.36
CA ASP A 218 28.73 20.85 -3.59
C ASP A 218 27.56 20.12 -4.29
N ILE A 219 26.32 20.32 -3.80
CA ILE A 219 25.15 19.70 -4.43
C ILE A 219 24.83 20.35 -5.77
N THR A 220 25.02 21.67 -5.91
CA THR A 220 24.83 22.37 -7.18
C THR A 220 25.78 21.79 -8.23
N GLY A 221 27.06 21.59 -7.87
CA GLY A 221 28.04 20.97 -8.75
C GLY A 221 27.63 19.57 -9.20
N VAL A 222 27.11 18.73 -8.29
CA VAL A 222 26.60 17.39 -8.65
C VAL A 222 25.38 17.48 -9.57
N VAL A 223 24.41 18.34 -9.25
CA VAL A 223 23.19 18.50 -10.06
C VAL A 223 23.50 19.03 -11.46
N GLU A 224 24.42 19.98 -11.59
CA GLU A 224 24.82 20.56 -12.87
C GLU A 224 25.57 19.57 -13.78
N THR A 225 26.17 18.51 -13.22
CA THR A 225 26.76 17.45 -14.05
C THR A 225 25.75 16.58 -14.78
N ASP A 226 24.48 16.57 -14.35
CA ASP A 226 23.38 15.84 -15.00
C ASP A 226 22.33 16.84 -15.51
N PRO A 227 22.35 17.21 -16.81
CA PRO A 227 21.41 18.19 -17.36
C PRO A 227 19.93 17.84 -17.15
N ALA A 228 19.59 16.55 -17.09
CA ALA A 228 18.22 16.14 -16.83
C ALA A 228 17.83 16.43 -15.37
N LEU A 229 18.72 16.11 -14.42
CA LEU A 229 18.52 16.43 -13.01
C LEU A 229 18.44 17.95 -12.77
N ALA A 230 19.33 18.73 -13.40
CA ALA A 230 19.32 20.19 -13.33
C ALA A 230 17.99 20.79 -13.84
N ALA A 231 17.49 20.32 -14.98
CA ALA A 231 16.20 20.74 -15.51
C ALA A 231 15.05 20.40 -14.56
N GLN A 232 15.11 19.23 -13.90
CA GLN A 232 14.10 18.79 -12.95
C GLN A 232 14.10 19.64 -11.67
N VAL A 233 15.26 19.96 -11.11
CA VAL A 233 15.40 20.85 -9.96
C VAL A 233 14.79 22.22 -10.23
N VAL A 234 15.08 22.81 -11.41
CA VAL A 234 14.49 24.08 -11.82
C VAL A 234 12.97 23.95 -12.01
N SER A 235 12.50 22.86 -12.61
CA SER A 235 11.06 22.60 -12.80
C SER A 235 10.31 22.47 -11.46
N TRP A 236 10.88 21.76 -10.48
CA TRP A 236 10.29 21.65 -9.15
C TRP A 236 10.21 23.00 -8.46
N ALA A 237 11.29 23.79 -8.46
CA ALA A 237 11.29 25.11 -7.88
C ALA A 237 10.25 26.04 -8.54
N ALA A 238 10.02 25.89 -9.84
CA ALA A 238 9.00 26.65 -10.56
C ALA A 238 7.56 26.13 -10.35
N SER A 239 7.37 24.98 -9.68
CA SER A 239 6.05 24.39 -9.51
C SER A 239 5.16 25.21 -8.58
N PRO A 240 3.82 25.22 -8.80
CA PRO A 240 2.88 25.92 -7.92
C PRO A 240 2.94 25.48 -6.45
N TYR A 241 3.41 24.25 -6.20
CA TYR A 241 3.54 23.69 -4.85
C TYR A 241 4.50 24.51 -3.96
N TYR A 242 5.65 24.91 -4.50
CA TYR A 242 6.67 25.65 -3.75
C TYR A 242 6.51 27.17 -3.83
N ALA A 243 5.55 27.66 -4.62
CA ALA A 243 5.16 29.07 -4.69
C ALA A 243 6.35 30.06 -4.82
N ALA A 244 7.29 29.77 -5.74
CA ALA A 244 8.51 30.55 -5.87
C ALA A 244 8.24 32.05 -6.16
N PRO A 245 8.89 32.97 -5.43
CA PRO A 245 8.75 34.40 -5.68
C PRO A 245 9.52 34.81 -6.94
N GLY A 246 8.84 34.95 -8.09
CA GLY A 246 9.45 35.35 -9.35
C GLY A 246 10.13 34.21 -10.13
N LYS A 247 10.74 34.54 -11.29
CA LYS A 247 11.34 33.53 -12.20
C LYS A 247 12.62 32.94 -11.62
N ILE A 248 12.75 31.61 -11.66
CA ILE A 248 13.99 30.87 -11.35
C ILE A 248 15.04 31.14 -12.44
N ARG A 249 16.28 31.47 -12.05
CA ARG A 249 17.34 31.87 -12.99
C ARG A 249 18.47 30.85 -13.15
N SER A 250 18.70 30.01 -12.15
CA SER A 250 19.74 28.98 -12.14
C SER A 250 19.36 27.82 -11.21
N VAL A 251 20.14 26.74 -11.24
CA VAL A 251 20.02 25.63 -10.28
C VAL A 251 20.31 26.12 -8.87
N GLU A 252 21.38 26.90 -8.68
CA GLU A 252 21.70 27.50 -7.38
C GLU A 252 20.53 28.37 -6.85
N ASP A 253 19.92 29.20 -7.70
CA ASP A 253 18.75 30.02 -7.33
C ASP A 253 17.54 29.14 -6.92
N ALA A 254 17.32 28.02 -7.61
CA ALA A 254 16.29 27.05 -7.24
C ALA A 254 16.53 26.45 -5.84
N ILE A 255 17.79 26.11 -5.54
CA ILE A 255 18.17 25.48 -4.27
C ILE A 255 18.11 26.50 -3.13
N VAL A 256 18.77 27.64 -3.26
CA VAL A 256 18.91 28.62 -2.16
C VAL A 256 17.59 29.31 -1.83
N ARG A 257 16.81 29.68 -2.86
CA ARG A 257 15.65 30.56 -2.67
C ARG A 257 14.33 29.82 -2.47
N VAL A 258 14.24 28.57 -2.93
CA VAL A 258 12.94 27.87 -3.02
C VAL A 258 12.95 26.52 -2.33
N LEU A 259 13.78 25.59 -2.79
CA LEU A 259 13.69 24.19 -2.38
C LEU A 259 14.46 23.91 -1.08
N GLY A 260 15.62 24.53 -0.90
CA GLY A 260 16.57 24.21 0.15
C GLY A 260 17.45 23.00 -0.19
N PHE A 261 18.58 22.92 0.52
CA PHE A 261 19.62 21.91 0.33
C PHE A 261 19.10 20.47 0.53
N ASP A 262 18.45 20.20 1.67
CA ASP A 262 17.98 18.86 2.05
C ASP A 262 16.97 18.29 1.05
N LEU A 263 16.01 19.10 0.61
CA LEU A 263 14.98 18.67 -0.31
C LEU A 263 15.57 18.31 -1.68
N VAL A 264 16.51 19.13 -2.17
CA VAL A 264 17.18 18.85 -3.46
C VAL A 264 17.99 17.57 -3.38
N ILE A 265 18.74 17.35 -2.28
CA ILE A 265 19.43 16.07 -2.05
C ILE A 265 18.44 14.90 -2.08
N ASN A 266 17.31 15.02 -1.37
CA ASN A 266 16.34 13.93 -1.27
C ASN A 266 15.71 13.59 -2.62
N LEU A 267 15.28 14.60 -3.38
CA LEU A 267 14.66 14.41 -4.67
C LEU A 267 15.69 13.92 -5.71
N ALA A 268 16.90 14.48 -5.72
CA ALA A 268 17.98 14.03 -6.58
C ALA A 268 18.37 12.57 -6.30
N LEU A 269 18.45 12.19 -5.02
CA LEU A 269 18.70 10.81 -4.62
C LEU A 269 17.56 9.90 -5.06
N GLY A 270 16.30 10.28 -4.81
CA GLY A 270 15.13 9.53 -5.25
C GLY A 270 15.14 9.25 -6.76
N LEU A 271 15.46 10.26 -7.58
CA LEU A 271 15.61 10.10 -9.03
C LEU A 271 16.76 9.18 -9.40
N ALA A 272 17.94 9.38 -8.80
CA ALA A 272 19.11 8.59 -9.12
C ALA A 272 18.91 7.11 -8.76
N LEU A 273 18.22 6.82 -7.65
CA LEU A 273 17.79 5.47 -7.28
C LEU A 273 16.70 4.92 -8.22
N GLY A 274 15.77 5.77 -8.66
CA GLY A 274 14.75 5.43 -9.66
C GLY A 274 15.31 5.10 -11.03
N LYS A 275 16.47 5.67 -11.40
CA LYS A 275 17.21 5.29 -12.63
C LYS A 275 17.83 3.89 -12.51
N THR A 276 18.20 3.46 -11.30
CA THR A 276 18.82 2.15 -11.04
C THR A 276 17.80 1.00 -11.17
N LEU A 277 16.56 1.19 -10.70
CA LEU A 277 15.50 0.19 -10.78
C LEU A 277 14.29 0.75 -11.52
N SER A 278 13.97 0.16 -12.68
CA SER A 278 12.81 0.57 -13.48
C SER A 278 11.49 0.32 -12.75
N LEU A 279 10.47 1.13 -13.09
CA LEU A 279 9.11 0.87 -12.66
C LEU A 279 8.64 -0.52 -13.13
N PRO A 280 7.88 -1.26 -12.30
CA PRO A 280 7.37 -2.57 -12.67
C PRO A 280 6.48 -2.50 -13.92
N LYS A 281 6.55 -3.52 -14.77
CA LYS A 281 5.69 -3.63 -15.96
C LYS A 281 4.25 -4.02 -15.64
N ASP A 282 4.02 -4.58 -14.46
CA ASP A 282 2.72 -5.01 -13.97
C ASP A 282 2.43 -4.28 -12.66
N GLN A 283 1.17 -4.04 -12.37
CA GLN A 283 0.71 -3.39 -11.13
C GLN A 283 -0.70 -3.86 -10.80
N PRO A 284 -1.13 -3.80 -9.53
CA PRO A 284 -2.51 -4.05 -9.17
C PRO A 284 -3.47 -3.09 -9.90
N GLN A 285 -4.64 -3.58 -10.31
CA GLN A 285 -5.64 -2.80 -11.06
C GLN A 285 -6.05 -1.46 -10.40
N GLN A 286 -6.02 -1.36 -9.07
CA GLN A 286 -6.38 -0.15 -8.32
C GLN A 286 -5.27 0.28 -7.34
N SER A 287 -4.04 0.45 -7.83
CA SER A 287 -2.95 0.99 -7.03
C SER A 287 -2.71 2.47 -7.29
N THR A 288 -2.40 3.24 -6.23
CA THR A 288 -1.78 4.55 -6.40
C THR A 288 -0.45 4.40 -7.16
N PRO A 289 -0.16 5.23 -8.17
CA PRO A 289 1.13 5.20 -8.86
C PRO A 289 2.30 5.31 -7.88
N TYR A 290 3.37 4.54 -8.12
CA TYR A 290 4.49 4.40 -7.19
C TYR A 290 5.05 5.75 -6.70
N TRP A 291 5.44 6.63 -7.63
CA TRP A 291 6.01 7.93 -7.29
C TRP A 291 4.99 8.87 -6.67
N GLN A 292 3.71 8.76 -7.05
CA GLN A 292 2.63 9.53 -6.41
C GLN A 292 2.54 9.16 -4.92
N GLN A 293 2.51 7.86 -4.59
CA GLN A 293 2.51 7.42 -3.20
C GLN A 293 3.77 7.87 -2.45
N ALA A 294 4.95 7.70 -3.05
CA ALA A 294 6.23 8.08 -2.45
C ALA A 294 6.29 9.57 -2.07
N ILE A 295 5.91 10.45 -3.01
CA ILE A 295 5.93 11.91 -2.80
C ILE A 295 4.89 12.34 -1.77
N TYR A 296 3.68 11.74 -1.80
CA TYR A 296 2.64 12.09 -0.84
C TYR A 296 3.05 11.67 0.56
N THR A 297 3.62 10.48 0.72
CA THR A 297 4.15 10.02 2.01
C THR A 297 5.26 10.94 2.50
N ALA A 298 6.22 11.33 1.65
CA ALA A 298 7.29 12.26 2.01
C ALA A 298 6.75 13.63 2.46
N ALA A 299 5.80 14.20 1.72
CA ALA A 299 5.18 15.50 2.03
C ALA A 299 4.36 15.45 3.35
N VAL A 300 3.63 14.36 3.60
CA VAL A 300 2.91 14.19 4.88
C VAL A 300 3.92 14.09 6.03
N ILE A 301 4.99 13.29 5.89
CA ILE A 301 6.03 13.17 6.91
C ILE A 301 6.71 14.51 7.20
N GLU A 302 6.92 15.37 6.19
CA GLU A 302 7.44 16.72 6.40
C GLU A 302 6.54 17.54 7.34
N GLY A 303 5.23 17.53 7.08
CA GLY A 303 4.24 18.18 7.92
C GLY A 303 4.20 17.61 9.34
N LEU A 304 4.24 16.28 9.47
CA LEU A 304 4.27 15.58 10.75
C LEU A 304 5.54 15.92 11.55
N THR A 305 6.70 15.89 10.91
CA THR A 305 8.00 16.22 11.53
C THR A 305 8.00 17.66 12.07
N ARG A 306 7.41 18.60 11.32
CA ARG A 306 7.24 20.00 11.76
C ARG A 306 6.27 20.13 12.93
N ALA A 307 5.28 19.25 13.04
CA ALA A 307 4.32 19.21 14.14
C ALA A 307 4.89 18.62 15.45
N MET A 308 5.97 17.84 15.37
CA MET A 308 6.66 17.27 16.53
C MET A 308 7.30 18.34 17.43
N PRO A 309 7.43 18.08 18.75
CA PRO A 309 8.20 18.93 19.66
C PRO A 309 9.64 19.12 19.19
N ARG A 310 10.16 20.35 19.23
CA ARG A 310 11.51 20.68 18.73
C ARG A 310 12.62 19.81 19.32
N ALA A 311 12.52 19.47 20.61
CA ALA A 311 13.52 18.67 21.32
C ALA A 311 13.56 17.19 20.91
N GLN A 312 12.50 16.69 20.26
CA GLN A 312 12.35 15.29 19.84
C GLN A 312 12.36 15.16 18.31
N ARG A 313 12.55 16.27 17.60
CA ARG A 313 12.41 16.30 16.15
C ARG A 313 13.63 15.62 15.50
N PRO A 314 13.43 14.54 14.74
CA PRO A 314 14.49 13.93 13.93
C PRO A 314 14.92 14.87 12.80
N GLU A 315 16.01 14.52 12.12
CA GLU A 315 16.51 15.31 10.99
C GLU A 315 15.48 15.34 9.84
N SER A 316 14.98 16.53 9.52
CA SER A 316 13.87 16.72 8.56
C SER A 316 14.19 16.16 7.17
N GLY A 317 15.45 16.29 6.73
CA GLY A 317 15.88 15.70 5.46
C GLY A 317 15.76 14.18 5.47
N LEU A 318 16.03 13.50 6.60
CA LEU A 318 16.07 12.03 6.64
C LEU A 318 14.66 11.48 6.76
N THR A 319 13.78 12.18 7.48
CA THR A 319 12.36 11.77 7.56
C THR A 319 11.65 11.92 6.22
N TYR A 320 11.90 13.01 5.48
CA TYR A 320 11.36 13.17 4.13
C TYR A 320 11.85 12.03 3.22
N LEU A 321 13.16 11.75 3.23
CA LEU A 321 13.74 10.68 2.42
C LEU A 321 13.21 9.30 2.79
N ALA A 322 12.99 9.02 4.07
CA ALA A 322 12.34 7.80 4.54
C ALA A 322 10.94 7.65 3.92
N GLY A 323 10.16 8.74 3.84
CA GLY A 323 8.87 8.74 3.16
C GLY A 323 8.98 8.52 1.65
N LEU A 324 9.98 9.12 1.00
CA LEU A 324 10.21 8.97 -0.44
C LEU A 324 10.63 7.54 -0.81
N LEU A 325 11.41 6.87 0.04
CA LEU A 325 11.96 5.54 -0.21
C LEU A 325 11.20 4.41 0.49
N HIS A 326 10.14 4.70 1.26
CA HIS A 326 9.48 3.69 2.11
C HIS A 326 9.06 2.42 1.35
N ASN A 327 8.66 2.55 0.09
CA ASN A 327 8.16 1.47 -0.73
C ASN A 327 9.20 0.93 -1.74
N PHE A 328 10.48 1.30 -1.61
CA PHE A 328 11.52 0.97 -2.60
C PHE A 328 11.71 -0.54 -2.79
N GLY A 329 11.47 -1.32 -1.72
CA GLY A 329 11.46 -2.77 -1.80
C GLY A 329 10.48 -3.36 -2.83
N ASN A 330 9.40 -2.64 -3.18
CA ASN A 330 8.49 -3.06 -4.25
C ASN A 330 9.19 -3.09 -5.62
N LEU A 331 10.05 -2.11 -5.90
CA LEU A 331 10.85 -2.08 -7.13
C LEU A 331 11.86 -3.23 -7.13
N VAL A 332 12.44 -3.54 -5.95
CA VAL A 332 13.36 -4.67 -5.79
C VAL A 332 12.65 -6.00 -6.04
N LEU A 333 11.47 -6.22 -5.45
CA LEU A 333 10.69 -7.44 -5.70
C LEU A 333 10.33 -7.59 -7.18
N ALA A 334 9.95 -6.51 -7.86
CA ALA A 334 9.63 -6.53 -9.28
C ALA A 334 10.85 -6.84 -10.16
N HIS A 335 12.03 -6.35 -9.78
CA HIS A 335 13.28 -6.59 -10.50
C HIS A 335 13.79 -8.02 -10.29
N VAL A 336 13.77 -8.50 -9.05
CA VAL A 336 14.38 -9.77 -8.64
C VAL A 336 13.45 -10.96 -8.92
N PHE A 337 12.14 -10.76 -8.78
CA PHE A 337 11.14 -11.82 -8.96
C PHE A 337 10.05 -11.47 -9.98
N PRO A 338 10.36 -11.09 -11.25
CA PRO A 338 9.35 -10.60 -12.19
C PRO A 338 8.08 -11.48 -12.35
N PRO A 339 8.17 -12.82 -12.53
CA PRO A 339 6.96 -13.64 -12.66
C PRO A 339 6.14 -13.73 -11.37
N HIS A 340 6.82 -13.77 -10.21
CA HIS A 340 6.15 -13.80 -8.91
C HIS A 340 5.58 -12.44 -8.52
N PHE A 341 6.19 -11.34 -8.98
CA PHE A 341 5.66 -9.99 -8.80
C PHE A 341 4.31 -9.81 -9.50
N SER A 342 4.15 -10.33 -10.72
CA SER A 342 2.83 -10.40 -11.37
C SER A 342 1.82 -11.21 -10.56
N LEU A 343 2.23 -12.33 -9.95
CA LEU A 343 1.35 -13.10 -9.06
C LEU A 343 0.98 -12.31 -7.80
N ILE A 344 1.93 -11.59 -7.18
CA ILE A 344 1.66 -10.67 -6.06
C ILE A 344 0.60 -9.65 -6.48
N CYS A 345 0.72 -9.03 -7.66
CA CYS A 345 -0.26 -8.05 -8.15
C CYS A 345 -1.66 -8.66 -8.25
N ARG A 346 -1.80 -9.85 -8.84
CA ARG A 346 -3.10 -10.54 -8.94
C ARG A 346 -3.66 -10.96 -7.57
N HIS A 347 -2.81 -11.38 -6.63
CA HIS A 347 -3.25 -11.74 -5.28
C HIS A 347 -3.68 -10.51 -4.47
N LEU A 348 -3.02 -9.37 -4.64
CA LEU A 348 -3.43 -8.09 -4.02
C LEU A 348 -4.82 -7.66 -4.48
N GLU A 349 -5.15 -7.87 -5.77
CA GLU A 349 -6.46 -7.53 -6.34
C GLU A 349 -7.61 -8.35 -5.74
N VAL A 350 -7.35 -9.60 -5.36
CA VAL A 350 -8.39 -10.52 -4.83
C VAL A 350 -8.39 -10.64 -3.31
N ASN A 351 -7.44 -9.97 -2.62
CA ASN A 351 -7.29 -9.98 -1.17
C ASN A 351 -7.22 -8.55 -0.61
N SER A 352 -8.17 -7.70 -0.99
CA SER A 352 -8.20 -6.28 -0.57
C SER A 352 -8.32 -6.08 0.94
N HIS A 353 -8.76 -7.10 1.67
CA HIS A 353 -8.81 -7.12 3.14
C HIS A 353 -7.45 -7.33 3.81
N LEU A 354 -6.39 -7.64 3.06
CA LEU A 354 -5.06 -7.94 3.58
C LEU A 354 -4.04 -6.85 3.25
N SER A 355 -3.03 -6.72 4.10
CA SER A 355 -1.83 -5.96 3.80
C SER A 355 -0.95 -6.75 2.82
N HIS A 356 -0.17 -6.05 1.99
CA HIS A 356 0.74 -6.68 1.02
C HIS A 356 1.72 -7.67 1.65
N SER A 357 2.16 -7.40 2.89
CA SER A 357 3.06 -8.28 3.64
C SER A 357 2.56 -9.71 3.80
N TYR A 358 1.24 -9.94 3.91
CA TYR A 358 0.69 -11.30 3.95
C TYR A 358 0.80 -12.00 2.59
N ILE A 359 0.55 -11.27 1.51
CA ILE A 359 0.62 -11.80 0.15
C ILE A 359 2.06 -12.15 -0.21
N GLU A 360 2.98 -11.24 0.08
CA GLU A 360 4.41 -11.42 -0.20
C GLU A 360 5.01 -12.55 0.64
N GLN A 361 4.68 -12.60 1.94
CA GLN A 361 5.11 -13.70 2.80
C GLN A 361 4.57 -15.05 2.31
N HIS A 362 3.32 -15.11 1.86
CA HIS A 362 2.71 -16.34 1.34
C HIS A 362 3.39 -16.81 0.05
N LEU A 363 3.68 -15.90 -0.88
CA LEU A 363 4.20 -16.24 -2.20
C LEU A 363 5.72 -16.38 -2.27
N LEU A 364 6.46 -15.59 -1.49
CA LEU A 364 7.93 -15.50 -1.56
C LEU A 364 8.63 -15.84 -0.24
N GLY A 365 7.92 -15.88 0.89
CA GLY A 365 8.52 -16.07 2.21
C GLY A 365 9.23 -14.82 2.77
N ILE A 366 9.16 -13.68 2.08
CA ILE A 366 9.74 -12.40 2.49
C ILE A 366 8.78 -11.24 2.15
N SER A 367 8.96 -10.10 2.79
CA SER A 367 8.28 -8.85 2.45
C SER A 367 9.18 -7.86 1.70
N ARG A 368 8.54 -6.89 1.04
CA ARG A 368 9.24 -5.75 0.43
C ARG A 368 10.04 -4.94 1.45
N GLU A 369 9.59 -4.86 2.70
CA GLU A 369 10.29 -4.12 3.76
C GLU A 369 11.63 -4.77 4.11
N GLN A 370 11.71 -6.11 4.15
CA GLN A 370 12.94 -6.85 4.43
C GLN A 370 13.99 -6.62 3.34
N ILE A 371 13.62 -6.88 2.08
CA ILE A 371 14.56 -6.74 0.95
C ILE A 371 14.91 -5.27 0.68
N GLY A 372 13.98 -4.34 0.92
CA GLY A 372 14.21 -2.90 0.82
C GLY A 372 15.20 -2.40 1.87
N SER A 373 15.02 -2.80 3.13
CA SER A 373 15.96 -2.46 4.22
C SER A 373 17.36 -3.05 3.98
N TRP A 374 17.42 -4.32 3.56
CA TRP A 374 18.68 -4.96 3.18
C TRP A 374 19.40 -4.17 2.08
N LEU A 375 18.68 -3.73 1.04
CA LEU A 375 19.25 -2.96 -0.04
C LEU A 375 19.78 -1.58 0.42
N MET A 376 19.07 -0.90 1.32
CA MET A 376 19.54 0.38 1.88
C MET A 376 20.91 0.20 2.57
N ARG A 377 21.06 -0.86 3.39
CA ARG A 377 22.35 -1.16 4.03
C ARG A 377 23.42 -1.54 3.03
N TYR A 378 23.07 -2.30 1.98
CA TYR A 378 24.00 -2.67 0.92
C TYR A 378 24.52 -1.45 0.13
N TRP A 379 23.71 -0.41 0.00
CA TRP A 379 24.11 0.87 -0.63
C TRP A 379 24.77 1.86 0.33
N ASP A 380 25.15 1.42 1.54
CA ASP A 380 25.73 2.27 2.59
C ASP A 380 24.86 3.52 2.90
N MET A 381 23.54 3.36 2.81
CA MET A 381 22.59 4.41 3.21
C MET A 381 22.56 4.57 4.73
N PRO A 382 22.20 5.75 5.26
CA PRO A 382 22.02 5.96 6.70
C PRO A 382 21.12 4.90 7.34
N GLU A 383 21.52 4.39 8.52
CA GLU A 383 20.80 3.31 9.21
C GLU A 383 19.37 3.73 9.57
N GLU A 384 19.12 5.03 9.79
CA GLU A 384 17.78 5.62 9.94
C GLU A 384 16.83 5.17 8.82
N LEU A 385 17.30 5.15 7.57
CA LEU A 385 16.49 4.77 6.41
C LEU A 385 16.27 3.26 6.36
N ALA A 386 17.32 2.47 6.63
CA ALA A 386 17.19 1.02 6.70
C ALA A 386 16.17 0.59 7.77
N ILE A 387 16.21 1.23 8.93
CA ILE A 387 15.25 1.03 10.04
C ILE A 387 13.86 1.54 9.66
N ALA A 388 13.75 2.72 9.05
CA ALA A 388 12.47 3.25 8.61
C ALA A 388 11.73 2.29 7.69
N LEU A 389 12.42 1.77 6.66
CA LEU A 389 11.83 0.80 5.73
C LEU A 389 11.49 -0.52 6.43
N ARG A 390 12.35 -1.00 7.33
CA ARG A 390 12.19 -2.31 7.97
C ARG A 390 11.01 -2.40 8.92
N PHE A 391 10.77 -1.34 9.69
CA PHE A 391 9.84 -1.33 10.81
C PHE A 391 8.60 -0.44 10.58
N GLN A 392 8.40 0.10 9.37
CA GLN A 392 7.23 0.94 9.02
C GLN A 392 5.85 0.29 9.19
N HIS A 393 5.78 -0.99 9.55
CA HIS A 393 4.54 -1.72 9.80
C HIS A 393 4.38 -2.18 11.26
N ASP A 394 5.33 -1.83 12.12
CA ASP A 394 5.26 -2.06 13.55
C ASP A 394 5.05 -0.72 14.29
N PRO A 395 3.80 -0.38 14.69
CA PRO A 395 3.52 0.86 15.40
C PRO A 395 4.03 0.85 16.84
N SER A 396 4.56 -0.28 17.32
CA SER A 396 5.11 -0.45 18.66
C SER A 396 6.65 -0.47 18.67
N TYR A 397 7.29 -0.23 17.53
CA TYR A 397 8.75 -0.18 17.44
C TYR A 397 9.30 0.99 18.27
N THR A 398 10.14 0.65 19.24
CA THR A 398 10.80 1.60 20.17
C THR A 398 12.32 1.50 20.14
N GLY A 399 12.88 0.78 19.17
CA GLY A 399 14.33 0.62 19.02
C GLY A 399 15.04 1.88 18.53
N ASN A 400 16.30 1.72 18.13
CA ASN A 400 17.09 2.83 17.59
C ASN A 400 16.38 3.46 16.39
N HIS A 401 16.44 4.79 16.31
CA HIS A 401 15.82 5.57 15.24
C HIS A 401 14.29 5.37 15.11
N ALA A 402 13.57 5.02 16.18
CA ALA A 402 12.13 4.73 16.14
C ALA A 402 11.24 5.84 15.55
N ALA A 403 11.64 7.11 15.64
CA ALA A 403 10.88 8.22 15.06
C ALA A 403 10.65 8.05 13.55
N TYR A 404 11.61 7.49 12.80
CA TYR A 404 11.52 7.34 11.35
C TYR A 404 10.46 6.33 10.90
N PRO A 405 10.50 5.03 11.29
CA PRO A 405 9.43 4.09 10.93
C PRO A 405 8.07 4.50 11.49
N ASN A 406 8.02 5.15 12.66
CA ASN A 406 6.76 5.61 13.27
C ASN A 406 6.11 6.75 12.46
N LEU A 407 6.91 7.68 11.92
CA LEU A 407 6.42 8.71 11.00
C LEU A 407 5.94 8.11 9.68
N VAL A 408 6.66 7.13 9.13
CA VAL A 408 6.24 6.41 7.92
C VAL A 408 4.92 5.66 8.17
N TYR A 409 4.80 4.93 9.28
CA TYR A 409 3.58 4.23 9.66
C TYR A 409 2.41 5.21 9.74
N LEU A 410 2.58 6.33 10.44
CA LEU A 410 1.54 7.34 10.62
C LEU A 410 1.11 7.95 9.28
N ALA A 411 2.07 8.39 8.45
CA ALA A 411 1.78 9.00 7.15
C ALA A 411 1.08 8.04 6.20
N VAL A 412 1.56 6.78 6.09
CA VAL A 412 0.93 5.75 5.26
C VAL A 412 -0.47 5.42 5.75
N GLY A 413 -0.69 5.35 7.07
CA GLY A 413 -2.02 5.12 7.65
C GLY A 413 -3.01 6.24 7.33
N LEU A 414 -2.59 7.50 7.50
CA LEU A 414 -3.39 8.69 7.19
C LEU A 414 -3.81 8.74 5.71
N LEU A 415 -2.84 8.55 4.80
CA LEU A 415 -3.08 8.52 3.35
C LEU A 415 -4.03 7.38 2.96
N ARG A 416 -3.83 6.18 3.54
CA ARG A 416 -4.65 5.00 3.24
C ARG A 416 -6.10 5.17 3.68
N ASN A 417 -6.34 5.82 4.82
CA ASN A 417 -7.69 6.12 5.28
C ASN A 417 -8.41 7.13 4.37
N HIS A 418 -7.68 7.84 3.50
CA HIS A 418 -8.20 8.74 2.47
C HIS A 418 -8.14 8.12 1.06
N GLY A 419 -7.96 6.80 0.95
CA GLY A 419 -7.96 6.10 -0.34
C GLY A 419 -6.67 6.20 -1.15
N ILE A 420 -5.58 6.68 -0.55
CA ILE A 420 -4.27 6.79 -1.19
C ILE A 420 -3.35 5.68 -0.69
N GLY A 421 -2.83 4.88 -1.60
CA GLY A 421 -2.02 3.69 -1.33
C GLY A 421 -2.79 2.40 -1.58
N SER A 422 -2.50 1.34 -0.82
CA SER A 422 -3.13 0.03 -0.99
C SER A 422 -3.32 -0.69 0.35
N GLY A 423 -4.25 -1.65 0.37
CA GLY A 423 -4.60 -2.46 1.54
C GLY A 423 -5.74 -1.86 2.39
N PRO A 424 -6.14 -2.56 3.46
CA PRO A 424 -7.28 -2.15 4.28
C PRO A 424 -6.98 -0.88 5.06
N GLN A 425 -8.05 -0.12 5.37
CA GLN A 425 -7.98 1.01 6.30
C GLN A 425 -7.36 0.56 7.63
N ARG A 426 -6.59 1.47 8.23
CA ARG A 426 -5.83 1.18 9.45
C ARG A 426 -6.28 2.11 10.56
N GLU A 427 -6.51 1.53 11.73
CA GLU A 427 -6.61 2.30 12.95
C GLU A 427 -5.23 2.83 13.33
N ILE A 428 -5.16 4.11 13.65
CA ILE A 428 -3.93 4.78 14.10
C ILE A 428 -3.95 4.78 15.63
N PRO A 429 -3.08 3.99 16.30
CA PRO A 429 -3.06 3.89 17.76
C PRO A 429 -2.77 5.23 18.41
N GLN A 430 -3.45 5.54 19.51
CA GLN A 430 -3.18 6.77 20.27
C GLN A 430 -1.74 6.77 20.83
N SER A 431 -1.23 5.60 21.25
CA SER A 431 0.15 5.43 21.72
C SER A 431 1.21 5.86 20.69
N LEU A 432 0.94 5.68 19.39
CA LEU A 432 1.85 6.12 18.33
C LEU A 432 1.91 7.65 18.25
N LEU A 433 0.75 8.30 18.28
CA LEU A 433 0.63 9.77 18.29
C LEU A 433 1.34 10.36 19.51
N ASP A 434 1.11 9.76 20.69
CA ASP A 434 1.73 10.16 21.95
C ASP A 434 3.26 10.01 21.89
N SER A 435 3.76 8.91 21.31
CA SER A 435 5.21 8.67 21.16
C SER A 435 5.92 9.69 20.25
N LEU A 436 5.20 10.26 19.28
CA LEU A 436 5.70 11.30 18.37
C LEU A 436 5.45 12.72 18.91
N GLY A 437 4.66 12.86 19.98
CA GLY A 437 4.24 14.16 20.51
C GLY A 437 3.34 14.95 19.56
N ILE A 438 2.58 14.26 18.70
CA ILE A 438 1.70 14.86 17.68
C ILE A 438 0.24 14.61 18.10
N SER A 439 -0.59 15.65 18.14
CA SER A 439 -2.04 15.46 18.34
C SER A 439 -2.71 14.97 17.06
N ARG A 440 -3.84 14.27 17.17
CA ARG A 440 -4.58 13.78 16.01
C ARG A 440 -4.95 14.92 15.05
N GLU A 441 -5.37 16.06 15.59
CA GLU A 441 -5.75 17.25 14.81
C GLU A 441 -4.57 17.78 13.98
N LYS A 442 -3.36 17.82 14.56
CA LYS A 442 -2.15 18.24 13.84
C LYS A 442 -1.75 17.25 12.76
N ALA A 443 -1.94 15.96 13.00
CA ALA A 443 -1.67 14.92 12.02
C ALA A 443 -2.62 15.04 10.82
N GLU A 444 -3.92 15.25 11.08
CA GLU A 444 -4.93 15.51 10.04
C GLU A 444 -4.68 16.85 9.32
N GLU A 445 -4.22 17.90 10.02
CA GLU A 445 -3.85 19.18 9.38
C GLU A 445 -2.68 19.01 8.41
N ALA A 446 -1.66 18.23 8.79
CA ALA A 446 -0.53 17.90 7.92
C ALA A 446 -0.99 17.17 6.65
N LEU A 447 -1.89 16.20 6.80
CA LEU A 447 -2.50 15.50 5.67
C LEU A 447 -3.34 16.44 4.79
N ALA A 448 -4.20 17.25 5.40
CA ALA A 448 -5.11 18.14 4.67
C ALA A 448 -4.34 19.13 3.78
N LYS A 449 -3.17 19.62 4.22
CA LYS A 449 -2.28 20.46 3.39
C LYS A 449 -1.78 19.72 2.14
N VAL A 450 -1.45 18.45 2.27
CA VAL A 450 -1.02 17.61 1.13
C VAL A 450 -2.17 17.34 0.17
N LEU A 451 -3.36 17.02 0.68
CA LEU A 451 -4.56 16.80 -0.14
C LEU A 451 -4.99 18.09 -0.85
N ALA A 452 -4.90 19.26 -0.20
CA ALA A 452 -5.18 20.54 -0.84
C ALA A 452 -4.22 20.86 -2.00
N ALA A 453 -3.02 20.27 -1.99
CA ALA A 453 -1.98 20.46 -2.98
C ALA A 453 -1.84 19.26 -3.95
N GLU A 454 -2.83 18.37 -4.00
CA GLU A 454 -2.79 17.10 -4.73
C GLU A 454 -2.37 17.27 -6.20
N VAL A 455 -2.95 18.25 -6.91
CA VAL A 455 -2.67 18.48 -8.33
C VAL A 455 -1.18 18.78 -8.55
N ALA A 456 -0.62 19.70 -7.78
CA ALA A 456 0.78 20.10 -7.94
C ALA A 456 1.76 18.99 -7.54
N LEU A 457 1.42 18.19 -6.51
CA LEU A 457 2.23 17.03 -6.12
C LEU A 457 2.15 15.89 -7.13
N ARG A 458 1.00 15.70 -7.78
CA ARG A 458 0.86 14.74 -8.87
C ARG A 458 1.70 15.14 -10.07
N ASP A 459 1.74 16.42 -10.41
CA ASP A 459 2.61 16.95 -11.46
C ASP A 459 4.10 16.75 -11.12
N LEU A 460 4.49 16.86 -9.85
CA LEU A 460 5.83 16.52 -9.40
C LEU A 460 6.12 15.02 -9.58
N ALA A 461 5.16 14.16 -9.25
CA ALA A 461 5.31 12.71 -9.36
C ALA A 461 5.47 12.19 -10.80
N THR A 462 4.84 12.83 -11.78
CA THR A 462 4.99 12.43 -13.19
C THR A 462 6.40 12.67 -13.72
N GLN A 463 7.13 13.65 -13.14
CA GLN A 463 8.52 13.92 -13.50
C GLN A 463 9.44 12.75 -13.10
N PHE A 464 9.17 12.08 -11.98
CA PHE A 464 9.92 10.89 -11.56
C PHE A 464 9.60 9.64 -12.41
N GLY A 465 8.42 9.59 -13.02
CA GLY A 465 7.95 8.43 -13.80
C GLY A 465 8.29 8.48 -15.29
N SER A 466 8.83 9.59 -15.79
CA SER A 466 9.13 9.76 -17.21
C SER A 466 10.44 9.04 -17.58
N PRO A 467 10.42 8.04 -18.49
CA PRO A 467 11.66 7.45 -18.99
C PRO A 467 12.43 8.50 -19.79
N HIS A 468 13.71 8.68 -19.46
CA HIS A 468 14.67 9.44 -20.28
C HIS A 468 15.39 8.51 -21.24
#